data_AF-A0A5M6I4V4-F1
#
_entry.id   AF-A0A5M6I4V4-F1
#
_cell.length_a   1.000
_cell.length_b   1.000
_cell.length_c   1.000
_cell.angle_alpha   90.00
_cell.angle_beta   90.00
_cell.angle_gamma   90.00
#
_symmetry.space_group_name_H-M   'P 1'
#
loop_
_entity.id
_entity.type
_entity.pdbx_description
1 polymer ?
#
loop_
_entity_poly.entity_id
_entity_poly.type
_entity_poly.pdbx_seq_one_letter_code
_entity_poly.pdbx_strand_id
1 'polypeptide(L)'
;SVPRGIRNHNPGNIERGAPWQGLADPAEMTAEQRAEPRFCVFRAPKWGIRALARVLITYQDKHGLRTVRGMISRWAPKADQNNTEAYIRTVSDHLGVAHDTAIDVHTYDVARALVEAIIRHENGRQPYDRATIDTGLALAGIEPPVLMVAPPPVPIPTKPAPRTLRQTSTGKTGAAGLLAAGGTVLTVAAENADAVLDAATNPAVRALETAAPWIGGVLAALAAVAILLLLARKHRLETAG
;
A
#
# COMPACT_ATOMS: atom_id res chain seq x y z
N SER A 1 -15.49 17.64 13.16
CA SER A 1 -15.74 18.06 11.75
C SER A 1 -14.86 17.23 10.82
N VAL A 2 -15.19 17.14 9.52
CA VAL A 2 -14.34 16.46 8.53
C VAL A 2 -13.12 17.35 8.21
N PRO A 3 -11.88 16.80 8.17
CA PRO A 3 -10.70 17.60 7.81
C PRO A 3 -10.81 18.22 6.41
N ARG A 4 -10.24 19.43 6.23
CA ARG A 4 -10.28 20.18 4.97
C ARG A 4 -9.80 19.36 3.77
N GLY A 5 -8.65 18.69 3.90
CA GLY A 5 -8.08 17.89 2.80
C GLY A 5 -9.03 16.78 2.35
N ILE A 6 -9.67 16.10 3.31
CA ILE A 6 -10.68 15.07 3.00
C ILE A 6 -11.92 15.68 2.34
N ARG A 7 -12.46 16.78 2.88
CA ARG A 7 -13.61 17.50 2.30
C ARG A 7 -13.34 17.97 0.87
N ASN A 8 -12.14 18.47 0.59
CA ASN A 8 -11.77 19.01 -0.71
C ASN A 8 -11.31 17.92 -1.71
N HIS A 9 -11.39 16.64 -1.32
CA HIS A 9 -10.79 15.52 -2.06
C HIS A 9 -9.30 15.74 -2.39
N ASN A 10 -8.62 16.48 -1.54
CA ASN A 10 -7.24 16.93 -1.67
C ASN A 10 -6.45 16.49 -0.42
N PRO A 11 -6.17 15.19 -0.29
CA PRO A 11 -5.68 14.66 0.98
C PRO A 11 -4.22 15.03 1.27
N GLY A 12 -3.48 15.54 0.28
CA GLY A 12 -2.15 16.12 0.46
C GLY A 12 -2.14 17.63 0.70
N ASN A 13 -3.31 18.28 0.85
CA ASN A 13 -3.40 19.75 0.92
C ASN A 13 -2.61 20.46 -0.20
N ILE A 14 -2.72 19.97 -1.45
CA ILE A 14 -2.05 20.57 -2.60
C ILE A 14 -2.62 21.96 -2.88
N GLU A 15 -1.76 22.97 -2.94
CA GLU A 15 -2.15 24.34 -3.25
C GLU A 15 -2.58 24.52 -4.70
N ARG A 16 -3.37 25.57 -4.95
CA ARG A 16 -3.69 26.03 -6.31
C ARG A 16 -2.42 26.53 -7.00
N GLY A 17 -2.40 26.49 -8.33
CA GLY A 17 -1.32 27.09 -9.14
C GLY A 17 -0.91 26.26 -10.36
N ALA A 18 -1.17 24.96 -10.35
CA ALA A 18 -0.95 24.09 -11.50
C ALA A 18 -2.29 23.54 -12.05
N PRO A 19 -2.40 23.32 -13.37
CA PRO A 19 -3.61 22.76 -14.00
C PRO A 19 -3.70 21.26 -13.76
N TRP A 20 -3.99 20.86 -12.52
CA TRP A 20 -4.09 19.45 -12.16
C TRP A 20 -5.25 18.76 -12.86
N GLN A 21 -5.04 17.49 -13.25
CA GLN A 21 -6.12 16.66 -13.76
C GLN A 21 -7.11 16.33 -12.64
N GLY A 22 -8.41 16.41 -12.94
CA GLY A 22 -9.48 16.06 -12.01
C GLY A 22 -9.81 17.12 -10.99
N LEU A 23 -9.39 18.37 -11.19
CA LEU A 23 -9.97 19.53 -10.49
C LEU A 23 -11.49 19.52 -10.70
N ALA A 24 -12.25 19.82 -9.65
CA ALA A 24 -13.70 19.86 -9.73
C ALA A 24 -14.15 21.12 -10.49
N ASP A 25 -15.23 20.99 -11.24
CA ASP A 25 -15.91 22.17 -11.79
C ASP A 25 -16.70 22.88 -10.67
N PRO A 26 -16.84 24.21 -10.69
CA PRO A 26 -17.58 24.94 -9.65
C PRO A 26 -19.02 24.46 -9.42
N ALA A 27 -19.63 23.86 -10.45
CA ALA A 27 -20.96 23.25 -10.41
C ALA A 27 -21.00 21.93 -9.61
N GLU A 28 -19.88 21.21 -9.52
CA GLU A 28 -19.74 19.97 -8.74
C GLU A 28 -19.37 20.23 -7.27
N MET A 29 -18.97 21.46 -6.95
CA MET A 29 -18.52 21.83 -5.62
C MET A 29 -19.68 22.15 -4.66
N THR A 30 -19.49 21.84 -3.39
CA THR A 30 -20.30 22.41 -2.29
C THR A 30 -20.00 23.90 -2.10
N ALA A 31 -20.86 24.63 -1.38
CA ALA A 31 -20.61 26.03 -1.04
C ALA A 31 -19.30 26.21 -0.25
N GLU A 32 -19.01 25.31 0.69
CA GLU A 32 -17.77 25.31 1.47
C GLU A 32 -16.53 25.07 0.59
N GLN A 33 -16.61 24.16 -0.37
CA GLN A 33 -15.52 23.91 -1.32
C GLN A 33 -15.31 25.11 -2.27
N ARG A 34 -16.38 25.79 -2.71
CA ARG A 34 -16.25 27.02 -3.51
C ARG A 34 -15.59 28.15 -2.73
N ALA A 35 -15.76 28.18 -1.41
CA ALA A 35 -15.14 29.15 -0.54
C ALA A 35 -13.64 28.85 -0.24
N GLU A 36 -13.08 27.72 -0.69
CA GLU A 36 -11.68 27.35 -0.47
C GLU A 36 -10.70 28.27 -1.24
N PRO A 37 -9.94 29.15 -0.56
CA PRO A 37 -9.14 30.16 -1.24
C PRO A 37 -7.76 29.66 -1.68
N ARG A 38 -7.17 28.68 -0.98
CA ARG A 38 -5.74 28.33 -1.13
C ARG A 38 -5.54 26.97 -1.80
N PHE A 39 -6.34 25.98 -1.43
CA PHE A 39 -6.10 24.60 -1.82
C PHE A 39 -6.92 24.19 -3.04
N CYS A 40 -6.39 23.23 -3.81
CA CYS A 40 -7.15 22.59 -4.88
C CYS A 40 -8.37 21.87 -4.30
N VAL A 41 -9.46 21.85 -5.08
CA VAL A 41 -10.63 20.99 -4.86
C VAL A 41 -10.70 20.02 -6.04
N PHE A 42 -10.71 18.73 -5.75
CA PHE A 42 -10.79 17.70 -6.77
C PHE A 42 -12.19 17.09 -6.83
N ARG A 43 -12.59 16.63 -8.02
CA ARG A 43 -13.91 16.01 -8.22
C ARG A 43 -14.09 14.69 -7.47
N ALA A 44 -12.99 13.99 -7.17
CA ALA A 44 -12.98 12.76 -6.38
C ALA A 44 -11.62 12.52 -5.71
N PRO A 45 -11.55 11.78 -4.59
CA PRO A 45 -10.30 11.57 -3.84
C PRO A 45 -9.13 11.01 -4.64
N LYS A 46 -9.40 10.09 -5.58
CA LYS A 46 -8.38 9.49 -6.45
C LYS A 46 -7.57 10.54 -7.24
N TRP A 47 -8.18 11.69 -7.58
CA TRP A 47 -7.50 12.77 -8.30
C TRP A 47 -6.55 13.56 -7.40
N GLY A 48 -6.92 13.79 -6.14
CA GLY A 48 -6.03 14.39 -5.15
C GLY A 48 -4.88 13.46 -4.77
N ILE A 49 -5.14 12.15 -4.64
CA ILE A 49 -4.10 11.12 -4.41
C ILE A 49 -3.13 11.08 -5.59
N ARG A 50 -3.65 11.09 -6.82
CA ARG A 50 -2.84 11.22 -8.03
C ARG A 50 -1.96 12.47 -7.99
N ALA A 51 -2.52 13.63 -7.67
CA ALA A 51 -1.75 14.88 -7.60
C ALA A 51 -0.61 14.80 -6.57
N LEU A 52 -0.90 14.27 -5.38
CA LEU A 52 0.10 13.99 -4.34
C LEU A 52 1.22 13.10 -4.88
N ALA A 53 0.88 11.95 -5.49
CA ALA A 53 1.87 11.04 -6.07
C ALA A 53 2.72 11.71 -7.17
N ARG A 54 2.12 12.52 -8.04
CA ARG A 54 2.85 13.28 -9.08
C ARG A 54 3.82 14.29 -8.50
N VAL A 55 3.53 14.89 -7.36
CA VAL A 55 4.48 15.78 -6.66
C VAL A 55 5.69 14.97 -6.18
N LEU A 56 5.47 13.82 -5.56
CA LEU A 56 6.56 12.94 -5.08
C LEU A 56 7.43 12.41 -6.22
N ILE A 57 6.81 11.98 -7.33
CA ILE A 57 7.53 11.61 -8.56
C ILE A 57 8.39 12.79 -9.04
N THR A 58 7.82 14.00 -9.07
CA THR A 58 8.56 15.20 -9.50
C THR A 58 9.75 15.49 -8.58
N TYR A 59 9.61 15.27 -7.27
CA TYR A 59 10.69 15.40 -6.30
C TYR A 59 11.85 14.45 -6.60
N GLN A 60 11.55 13.20 -6.93
CA GLN A 60 12.57 12.24 -7.31
C GLN A 60 13.22 12.58 -8.66
N ASP A 61 12.40 12.77 -9.68
CA ASP A 61 12.86 12.86 -11.07
C ASP A 61 13.57 14.18 -11.36
N LYS A 62 13.06 15.30 -10.85
CA LYS A 62 13.61 16.64 -11.15
C LYS A 62 14.58 17.15 -10.10
N HIS A 63 14.44 16.71 -8.86
CA HIS A 63 15.25 17.22 -7.75
C HIS A 63 16.20 16.17 -7.17
N GLY A 64 16.18 14.93 -7.69
CA GLY A 64 17.08 13.86 -7.27
C GLY A 64 16.86 13.39 -5.83
N LEU A 65 15.73 13.75 -5.22
CA LEU A 65 15.41 13.38 -3.84
C LEU A 65 15.12 11.89 -3.79
N ARG A 66 15.88 11.15 -2.99
CA ARG A 66 15.79 9.67 -2.91
C ARG A 66 15.75 9.15 -1.48
N THR A 67 15.45 9.98 -0.50
CA THR A 67 15.36 9.55 0.91
C THR A 67 14.09 10.10 1.54
N VAL A 68 13.58 9.46 2.59
CA VAL A 68 12.45 9.99 3.36
C VAL A 68 12.75 11.39 3.86
N ARG A 69 13.96 11.62 4.38
CA ARG A 69 14.44 12.94 4.79
C ARG A 69 14.31 13.96 3.66
N GLY A 70 14.80 13.65 2.47
CA GLY A 70 14.75 14.53 1.31
C GLY A 70 13.32 14.85 0.88
N MET A 71 12.49 13.82 0.73
CA MET A 71 11.08 13.97 0.32
C MET A 71 10.29 14.84 1.30
N ILE A 72 10.35 14.51 2.59
CA ILE A 72 9.55 15.17 3.61
C ILE A 72 10.09 16.57 3.94
N SER A 73 11.41 16.79 3.88
CA SER A 73 11.97 18.14 4.07
C SER A 73 11.55 19.11 2.97
N ARG A 74 11.34 18.61 1.74
CA ARG A 74 10.76 19.41 0.65
C ARG A 74 9.26 19.57 0.78
N TRP A 75 8.55 18.53 1.23
CA TRP A 75 7.10 18.55 1.41
C TRP A 75 6.65 19.51 2.53
N ALA A 76 7.33 19.47 3.67
CA ALA A 76 7.02 20.24 4.87
C ALA A 76 8.30 20.88 5.43
N PRO A 77 8.82 21.95 4.80
CA PRO A 77 10.08 22.56 5.20
C PRO A 77 9.97 23.20 6.60
N LYS A 78 11.06 23.15 7.36
CA LYS A 78 11.14 23.73 8.72
C LYS A 78 10.89 25.24 8.73
N ALA A 79 11.25 25.92 7.64
CA ALA A 79 11.06 27.37 7.49
C ALA A 79 9.60 27.80 7.63
N ASP A 80 8.66 26.90 7.30
CA ASP A 80 7.22 27.14 7.41
C ASP A 80 6.66 26.78 8.81
N GLN A 81 7.55 26.65 9.82
CA GLN A 81 7.22 26.30 11.21
C GLN A 81 6.68 24.86 11.38
N ASN A 82 7.03 23.96 10.45
CA ASN A 82 6.70 22.54 10.54
C ASN A 82 7.63 21.78 11.50
N ASN A 83 7.12 20.76 12.19
CA ASN A 83 7.95 19.78 12.89
C ASN A 83 8.45 18.69 11.93
N THR A 84 9.30 19.08 10.98
CA THR A 84 9.77 18.23 9.89
C THR A 84 10.48 16.97 10.39
N GLU A 85 11.27 17.04 11.47
CA GLU A 85 11.96 15.85 12.00
C GLU A 85 10.99 14.82 12.59
N ALA A 86 9.92 15.27 13.26
CA ALA A 86 8.89 14.35 13.73
C ALA A 86 8.17 13.69 12.54
N TYR A 87 7.88 14.46 11.49
CA TYR A 87 7.27 13.94 10.27
C TYR A 87 8.17 12.90 9.59
N ILE A 88 9.46 13.19 9.42
CA ILE A 88 10.44 12.25 8.87
C ILE A 88 10.44 10.93 9.66
N ARG A 89 10.48 10.99 11.00
CA ARG A 89 10.43 9.79 11.84
C ARG A 89 9.15 8.99 11.62
N THR A 90 7.98 9.63 11.69
CA THR A 90 6.69 8.96 11.49
C THR A 90 6.59 8.29 10.12
N VAL A 91 7.09 8.94 9.07
CA VAL A 91 7.08 8.37 7.72
C VAL A 91 8.08 7.22 7.60
N SER A 92 9.31 7.37 8.13
CA SER A 92 10.30 6.30 8.18
C SER A 92 9.81 5.06 8.89
N ASP A 93 9.18 5.23 10.06
CA ASP A 93 8.62 4.13 10.85
C ASP A 93 7.50 3.42 10.08
N HIS A 94 6.69 4.18 9.33
CA HIS A 94 5.62 3.63 8.51
C HIS A 94 6.14 2.84 7.29
N LEU A 95 7.26 3.27 6.71
CA LEU A 95 7.90 2.59 5.58
C LEU A 95 8.82 1.44 6.02
N GLY A 96 9.22 1.38 7.29
CA GLY A 96 10.18 0.40 7.79
C GLY A 96 11.61 0.63 7.29
N VAL A 97 11.97 1.88 6.95
CA VAL A 97 13.29 2.24 6.42
C VAL A 97 13.91 3.37 7.24
N ALA A 98 15.25 3.40 7.33
CA ALA A 98 15.93 4.53 7.94
C ALA A 98 15.73 5.81 7.12
N HIS A 99 15.76 6.98 7.77
CA HIS A 99 15.39 8.24 7.15
C HIS A 99 16.30 8.70 5.99
N ASP A 100 17.54 8.23 5.95
CA ASP A 100 18.51 8.48 4.87
C ASP A 100 18.69 7.28 3.93
N THR A 101 17.94 6.19 4.11
CA THR A 101 17.94 5.07 3.18
C THR A 101 17.36 5.49 1.83
N ALA A 102 17.98 5.02 0.74
CA ALA A 102 17.49 5.24 -0.60
C ALA A 102 16.10 4.59 -0.79
N ILE A 103 15.14 5.38 -1.28
CA ILE A 103 13.79 4.96 -1.64
C ILE A 103 13.53 5.29 -3.11
N ASP A 104 12.64 4.52 -3.72
CA ASP A 104 12.17 4.76 -5.08
C ASP A 104 10.64 4.89 -5.11
N VAL A 105 10.15 6.12 -5.34
CA VAL A 105 8.72 6.43 -5.43
C VAL A 105 8.05 5.79 -6.64
N HIS A 106 8.80 5.32 -7.65
CA HIS A 106 8.21 4.55 -8.75
C HIS A 106 7.89 3.10 -8.34
N THR A 107 8.44 2.62 -7.22
CA THR A 107 8.07 1.34 -6.64
C THR A 107 6.73 1.47 -5.92
N TYR A 108 5.73 0.66 -6.31
CA TYR A 108 4.37 0.74 -5.79
C TYR A 108 4.28 0.73 -4.26
N ASP A 109 4.96 -0.20 -3.58
CA ASP A 109 4.85 -0.32 -2.12
C ASP A 109 5.42 0.91 -1.40
N VAL A 110 6.51 1.47 -1.92
CA VAL A 110 7.11 2.71 -1.41
C VAL A 110 6.16 3.88 -1.63
N ALA A 111 5.63 4.03 -2.84
CA ALA A 111 4.69 5.10 -3.18
C ALA A 111 3.45 5.04 -2.29
N ARG A 112 2.83 3.87 -2.18
CA ARG A 112 1.63 3.65 -1.39
C ARG A 112 1.86 3.99 0.08
N ALA A 113 2.91 3.45 0.69
CA ALA A 113 3.23 3.73 2.09
C ALA A 113 3.50 5.24 2.31
N LEU A 114 4.24 5.88 1.40
CA LEU A 114 4.55 7.30 1.51
C LEU A 114 3.30 8.18 1.37
N VAL A 115 2.43 7.87 0.41
CA VAL A 115 1.14 8.55 0.22
C VAL A 115 0.24 8.37 1.44
N GLU A 116 0.07 7.14 1.93
CA GLU A 116 -0.76 6.86 3.12
C GLU A 116 -0.26 7.59 4.37
N ALA A 117 1.07 7.62 4.58
CA ALA A 117 1.69 8.33 5.68
C ALA A 117 1.47 9.85 5.59
N ILE A 118 1.64 10.44 4.41
CA ILE A 118 1.40 11.87 4.17
C ILE A 118 -0.06 12.22 4.45
N ILE A 119 -1.00 11.45 3.88
CA ILE A 119 -2.44 11.70 4.07
C ILE A 119 -2.80 11.65 5.56
N ARG A 120 -2.27 10.66 6.30
CA ARG A 120 -2.49 10.54 7.74
C ARG A 120 -1.96 11.73 8.50
N HIS A 121 -0.77 12.22 8.17
CA HIS A 121 -0.17 13.39 8.81
C HIS A 121 -0.99 14.66 8.54
N GLU A 122 -1.33 14.90 7.27
CA GLU A 122 -2.05 16.10 6.80
C GLU A 122 -3.47 16.23 7.35
N ASN A 123 -4.14 15.10 7.61
CA ASN A 123 -5.56 15.08 7.97
C ASN A 123 -5.82 14.51 9.38
N GLY A 124 -4.77 14.08 10.09
CA GLY A 124 -4.87 13.29 11.33
C GLY A 124 -5.42 11.87 11.13
N ARG A 125 -5.75 11.49 9.89
CA ARG A 125 -6.31 10.19 9.52
C ARG A 125 -6.08 9.90 8.03
N GLN A 126 -5.94 8.62 7.69
CA GLN A 126 -6.09 8.12 6.32
C GLN A 126 -7.44 7.38 6.32
N PRO A 127 -8.49 7.92 5.64
CA PRO A 127 -9.81 7.29 5.62
C PRO A 127 -10.10 6.54 4.30
N TYR A 128 -9.12 6.40 3.41
CA TYR A 128 -9.34 5.86 2.07
C TYR A 128 -9.03 4.38 2.05
N ASP A 129 -9.91 3.60 1.42
CA ASP A 129 -9.64 2.20 1.17
C ASP A 129 -8.46 2.02 0.21
N ARG A 130 -7.95 0.79 0.18
CA ARG A 130 -6.82 0.41 -0.68
C ARG A 130 -7.12 0.68 -2.15
N ALA A 131 -8.33 0.35 -2.62
CA ALA A 131 -8.72 0.53 -4.02
C ALA A 131 -8.67 1.99 -4.47
N THR A 132 -9.06 2.94 -3.61
CA THR A 132 -9.00 4.37 -3.89
C THR A 132 -7.55 4.87 -3.99
N ILE A 133 -6.69 4.40 -3.09
CA ILE A 133 -5.25 4.72 -3.12
C ILE A 133 -4.61 4.15 -4.39
N ASP A 134 -4.84 2.87 -4.67
CA ASP A 134 -4.31 2.17 -5.85
C ASP A 134 -4.76 2.85 -7.15
N THR A 135 -6.03 3.25 -7.24
CA THR A 135 -6.52 3.99 -8.41
C THR A 135 -5.79 5.33 -8.58
N GLY A 136 -5.56 6.07 -7.48
CA GLY A 136 -4.83 7.33 -7.53
C GLY A 136 -3.36 7.16 -7.95
N LEU A 137 -2.69 6.11 -7.47
CA LEU A 137 -1.33 5.75 -7.86
C LEU A 137 -1.26 5.33 -9.34
N ALA A 138 -2.17 4.48 -9.80
CA ALA A 138 -2.23 4.04 -11.19
C ALA A 138 -2.44 5.23 -12.14
N LEU A 139 -3.33 6.17 -11.79
CA LEU A 139 -3.51 7.42 -12.54
C LEU A 139 -2.27 8.33 -12.55
N ALA A 140 -1.31 8.11 -11.64
CA ALA A 140 -0.04 8.81 -11.61
C ALA A 140 1.08 8.07 -12.39
N GLY A 141 0.80 6.86 -12.90
CA GLY A 141 1.74 5.98 -13.59
C GLY A 141 2.41 4.94 -12.70
N ILE A 142 1.97 4.78 -11.44
CA ILE A 142 2.49 3.79 -10.50
C ILE A 142 1.43 2.70 -10.37
N GLU A 143 1.56 1.64 -11.17
CA GLU A 143 0.59 0.57 -11.17
C GLU A 143 0.77 -0.34 -9.94
N PRO A 144 -0.33 -0.71 -9.26
CA PRO A 144 -0.26 -1.80 -8.30
C PRO A 144 0.27 -3.06 -8.99
N PRO A 145 1.09 -3.87 -8.31
CA PRO A 145 1.45 -5.17 -8.86
C PRO A 145 0.15 -5.89 -9.18
N VAL A 146 0.08 -6.50 -10.37
CA VAL A 146 -0.99 -7.40 -10.73
C VAL A 146 -0.89 -8.58 -9.76
N LEU A 147 -1.48 -8.44 -8.58
CA LEU A 147 -1.93 -9.60 -7.84
C LEU A 147 -2.83 -10.31 -8.83
N MET A 148 -2.61 -11.60 -9.07
CA MET A 148 -3.57 -12.45 -9.78
C MET A 148 -4.85 -12.58 -8.94
N VAL A 149 -5.49 -11.45 -8.64
CA VAL A 149 -6.88 -11.35 -8.26
C VAL A 149 -7.59 -11.36 -9.58
N ALA A 150 -8.29 -12.46 -9.87
CA ALA A 150 -9.19 -12.54 -11.01
C ALA A 150 -9.97 -11.21 -11.11
N PRO A 151 -10.11 -10.62 -12.30
CA PRO A 151 -10.87 -9.38 -12.45
C PRO A 151 -12.23 -9.55 -11.78
N PRO A 152 -12.78 -8.54 -11.09
CA PRO A 152 -14.15 -8.61 -10.60
C PRO A 152 -15.02 -9.03 -11.78
N PRO A 153 -15.94 -10.01 -11.63
CA PRO A 153 -16.70 -10.51 -12.74
C PRO A 153 -17.39 -9.33 -13.41
N VAL A 154 -16.98 -9.02 -14.65
CA VAL A 154 -17.68 -8.05 -15.48
C VAL A 154 -19.14 -8.55 -15.52
N PRO A 155 -20.14 -7.74 -15.17
CA PRO A 155 -21.52 -8.15 -15.33
C PRO A 155 -21.77 -8.38 -16.82
N ILE A 156 -21.72 -9.63 -17.25
CA ILE A 156 -22.22 -10.04 -18.55
C ILE A 156 -23.72 -9.74 -18.53
N PRO A 157 -24.29 -8.98 -19.47
CA PRO A 157 -25.72 -8.74 -19.49
C PRO A 157 -26.45 -10.09 -19.59
N THR A 158 -27.17 -10.45 -18.52
CA THR A 158 -27.87 -11.73 -18.42
C THR A 158 -29.13 -11.72 -19.27
N LYS A 159 -29.22 -12.64 -20.23
CA LYS A 159 -30.50 -13.15 -20.76
C LYS A 159 -31.02 -14.22 -19.76
N PRO A 160 -32.32 -14.25 -19.39
CA PRO A 160 -32.77 -15.02 -18.23
C PRO A 160 -32.87 -16.55 -18.50
N ALA A 161 -32.64 -17.33 -17.44
CA ALA A 161 -32.56 -18.80 -17.39
C ALA A 161 -33.92 -19.50 -17.20
N PRO A 162 -34.02 -20.83 -17.41
CA PRO A 162 -33.96 -21.79 -16.27
C PRO A 162 -33.28 -23.16 -16.67
N ARG A 163 -32.88 -24.14 -15.83
CA ARG A 163 -33.23 -24.63 -14.48
C ARG A 163 -32.15 -25.68 -14.01
N THR A 164 -31.80 -25.69 -12.70
CA THR A 164 -31.32 -26.77 -11.75
C THR A 164 -30.48 -27.99 -12.22
N LEU A 165 -29.57 -28.66 -11.48
CA LEU A 165 -29.04 -28.69 -10.10
C LEU A 165 -27.87 -29.72 -10.11
N ARG A 166 -26.75 -29.48 -9.43
CA ARG A 166 -26.09 -30.50 -8.56
C ARG A 166 -24.95 -29.91 -7.74
N GLN A 167 -25.01 -30.15 -6.43
CA GLN A 167 -23.93 -29.95 -5.47
C GLN A 167 -22.83 -31.01 -5.66
N THR A 168 -21.58 -30.58 -5.50
CA THR A 168 -20.45 -31.35 -4.95
C THR A 168 -19.54 -30.32 -4.27
N SER A 169 -19.65 -30.13 -2.95
CA SER A 169 -18.83 -30.78 -1.91
C SER A 169 -17.34 -30.42 -1.96
N THR A 170 -16.91 -29.79 -0.86
CA THR A 170 -15.67 -30.07 -0.13
C THR A 170 -14.37 -29.47 -0.66
N GLY A 171 -13.69 -28.70 0.20
CA GLY A 171 -12.24 -28.55 0.09
C GLY A 171 -11.64 -27.31 0.74
N LYS A 172 -11.52 -27.34 2.07
CA LYS A 172 -10.35 -26.87 2.85
C LYS A 172 -9.73 -25.53 2.45
N THR A 173 -9.94 -24.55 3.33
CA THR A 173 -9.02 -23.43 3.61
C THR A 173 -7.57 -23.89 3.64
N GLY A 174 -6.85 -23.66 2.54
CA GLY A 174 -5.42 -23.93 2.40
C GLY A 174 -4.60 -22.65 2.59
N ALA A 175 -3.40 -22.81 3.15
CA ALA A 175 -2.44 -21.78 3.54
C ALA A 175 -2.05 -20.75 2.46
N ALA A 176 -2.45 -20.95 1.20
CA ALA A 176 -2.25 -20.00 0.10
C ALA A 176 -2.91 -18.63 0.35
N GLY A 177 -3.97 -18.57 1.16
CA GLY A 177 -4.63 -17.30 1.53
C GLY A 177 -3.82 -16.42 2.49
N LEU A 178 -2.85 -16.99 3.21
CA LEU A 178 -2.17 -16.30 4.32
C LEU A 178 -0.96 -15.47 3.85
N LEU A 179 -0.35 -15.83 2.71
CA LEU A 179 0.79 -15.10 2.14
C LEU A 179 0.38 -13.81 1.38
N ALA A 180 -0.92 -13.61 1.12
CA ALA A 180 -1.45 -12.44 0.44
C ALA A 180 -1.86 -11.29 1.40
N ALA A 181 -1.80 -11.52 2.71
CA ALA A 181 -2.09 -10.51 3.73
C ALA A 181 -0.78 -10.15 4.44
N GLY A 182 -0.32 -8.91 4.28
CA GLY A 182 0.91 -8.38 4.91
C GLY A 182 0.84 -8.33 6.44
N GLY A 183 0.84 -9.49 7.08
CA GLY A 183 1.03 -9.67 8.51
C GLY A 183 2.51 -9.80 8.85
N THR A 184 2.87 -9.32 10.03
CA THR A 184 4.22 -9.38 10.61
C THR A 184 4.86 -10.77 10.43
N VAL A 185 6.08 -10.81 9.91
CA VAL A 185 6.84 -12.01 9.48
C VAL A 185 6.90 -13.14 10.52
N LEU A 186 6.79 -12.84 11.83
CA LEU A 186 6.86 -13.84 12.89
C LEU A 186 5.54 -14.56 13.21
N THR A 187 4.38 -13.92 13.05
CA THR A 187 3.10 -14.50 13.56
C THR A 187 2.56 -15.58 12.64
N VAL A 188 2.80 -15.45 11.32
CA VAL A 188 2.36 -16.42 10.30
C VAL A 188 3.15 -17.73 10.38
N ALA A 189 4.46 -17.66 10.62
CA ALA A 189 5.32 -18.84 10.74
C ALA A 189 5.04 -19.65 12.00
N ALA A 190 4.60 -19.00 13.08
CA ALA A 190 4.30 -19.66 14.36
C ALA A 190 3.07 -20.59 14.29
N GLU A 191 2.06 -20.24 13.49
CA GLU A 191 0.79 -20.97 13.42
C GLU A 191 0.77 -22.01 12.27
N ASN A 192 1.68 -21.91 11.30
CA ASN A 192 1.60 -22.67 10.04
C ASN A 192 2.97 -23.20 9.55
N ALA A 193 3.87 -23.60 10.45
CA ALA A 193 5.24 -24.01 10.12
C ALA A 193 5.34 -25.09 9.02
N ASP A 194 4.46 -26.10 9.04
CA ASP A 194 4.47 -27.18 8.04
C ASP A 194 4.06 -26.68 6.64
N ALA A 195 3.06 -25.80 6.58
CA ALA A 195 2.60 -25.21 5.32
C ALA A 195 3.62 -24.22 4.72
N VAL A 196 4.39 -23.54 5.57
CA VAL A 196 5.51 -22.68 5.14
C VAL A 196 6.63 -23.52 4.53
N LEU A 197 6.91 -24.70 5.08
CA LEU A 197 7.94 -25.60 4.56
C LEU A 197 7.52 -26.26 3.23
N ASP A 198 6.25 -26.66 3.10
CA ASP A 198 5.68 -27.18 1.85
C ASP A 198 5.70 -26.13 0.74
N ALA A 199 5.39 -24.87 1.07
CA ALA A 199 5.48 -23.76 0.13
C ALA A 199 6.95 -23.49 -0.29
N ALA A 200 7.89 -23.50 0.64
CA ALA A 200 9.32 -23.25 0.36
C ALA A 200 9.99 -24.36 -0.48
N THR A 201 9.44 -25.58 -0.45
CA THR A 201 9.94 -26.72 -1.24
C THR A 201 9.20 -26.93 -2.56
N ASN A 202 8.14 -26.15 -2.81
CA ASN A 202 7.35 -26.27 -4.02
C ASN A 202 8.13 -25.82 -5.27
N PRO A 203 8.22 -26.64 -6.33
CA PRO A 203 8.95 -26.30 -7.55
C PRO A 203 8.39 -25.07 -8.29
N ALA A 204 7.09 -24.77 -8.14
CA ALA A 204 6.49 -23.55 -8.67
C ALA A 204 6.92 -22.29 -7.90
N VAL A 205 7.21 -22.42 -6.61
CA VAL A 205 7.74 -21.33 -5.77
C VAL A 205 9.23 -21.12 -6.05
N ARG A 206 9.99 -22.20 -6.30
CA ARG A 206 11.38 -22.08 -6.76
C ARG A 206 11.51 -21.44 -8.14
N ALA A 207 10.51 -21.59 -9.00
CA ALA A 207 10.47 -20.90 -10.30
C ALA A 207 10.28 -19.37 -10.17
N LEU A 208 9.81 -18.86 -9.03
CA LEU A 208 9.73 -17.41 -8.75
C LEU A 208 11.09 -16.82 -8.37
N GLU A 209 12.04 -17.63 -7.87
CA GLU A 209 13.38 -17.17 -7.47
C GLU A 209 14.23 -16.71 -8.67
N THR A 210 13.96 -17.23 -9.86
CA THR A 210 14.64 -16.81 -11.10
C THR A 210 14.10 -15.48 -11.64
N ALA A 211 12.82 -15.18 -11.42
CA ALA A 211 12.17 -13.94 -11.85
C ALA A 211 12.37 -12.79 -10.84
N ALA A 212 12.60 -13.10 -9.57
CA ALA A 212 12.80 -12.12 -8.50
C ALA A 212 13.69 -12.70 -7.38
N PRO A 213 15.03 -12.59 -7.49
CA PRO A 213 15.98 -13.22 -6.56
C PRO A 213 15.82 -12.82 -5.09
N TRP A 214 15.27 -11.63 -4.84
CA TRP A 214 14.97 -11.14 -3.48
C TRP A 214 13.86 -11.95 -2.78
N ILE A 215 12.97 -12.62 -3.53
CA ILE A 215 11.93 -13.51 -3.00
C ILE A 215 12.56 -14.75 -2.33
N GLY A 216 13.63 -15.29 -2.93
CA GLY A 216 14.36 -16.42 -2.36
C GLY A 216 14.94 -16.11 -0.98
N GLY A 217 15.42 -14.88 -0.77
CA GLY A 217 15.95 -14.44 0.53
C GLY A 217 14.89 -14.40 1.64
N VAL A 218 13.67 -13.93 1.33
CA VAL A 218 12.56 -13.85 2.30
C VAL A 218 12.02 -15.23 2.64
N LEU A 219 11.86 -16.11 1.64
CA LEU A 219 11.38 -17.48 1.85
C LEU A 219 12.39 -18.32 2.65
N ALA A 220 13.68 -18.17 2.39
CA ALA A 220 14.73 -18.85 3.14
C ALA A 220 14.72 -18.44 4.62
N ALA A 221 14.52 -17.16 4.92
CA ALA A 221 14.41 -16.66 6.29
C ALA A 221 13.17 -17.22 7.01
N LEU A 222 12.01 -17.26 6.33
CA LEU A 222 10.77 -17.84 6.87
C LEU A 222 10.90 -19.35 7.14
N ALA A 223 11.51 -20.10 6.22
CA ALA A 223 11.76 -21.52 6.38
C ALA A 223 12.71 -21.79 7.57
N ALA A 224 13.76 -20.99 7.74
CA ALA A 224 14.68 -21.12 8.87
C ALA A 224 13.97 -20.91 10.22
N VAL A 225 13.07 -19.92 10.30
CA VAL A 225 12.26 -19.67 11.51
C VAL A 225 11.29 -20.83 11.77
N ALA A 226 10.62 -21.36 10.74
CA ALA A 226 9.72 -22.52 10.87
C ALA A 226 10.46 -23.77 11.38
N ILE A 227 11.67 -24.03 10.87
CA ILE A 227 12.52 -25.15 11.32
C ILE A 227 12.91 -24.99 12.80
N LEU A 228 13.32 -23.79 13.23
CA LEU A 228 13.67 -23.51 14.63
C LEU A 228 12.47 -23.74 15.57
N LEU A 229 11.27 -23.35 15.15
CA LEU A 229 10.05 -23.57 15.93
C LEU A 229 9.69 -25.06 16.05
N LEU A 230 9.84 -25.83 14.97
CA LEU A 230 9.62 -27.28 14.99
C LEU A 230 10.65 -28.00 15.88
N LEU A 231 11.92 -27.59 15.85
CA LEU A 231 12.97 -28.12 16.73
C LEU A 231 12.67 -27.79 18.21
N ALA A 232 12.25 -26.55 18.52
CA ALA A 232 11.87 -26.16 19.87
C ALA A 232 10.61 -26.88 20.38
N ARG A 233 9.70 -27.28 19.48
CA ARG A 233 8.54 -28.12 19.81
C ARG A 233 8.96 -29.55 20.09
N LYS A 234 9.81 -30.14 19.25
CA LYS A 234 10.36 -31.48 19.44
C LYS A 234 11.10 -31.61 20.77
N HIS A 235 12.02 -30.68 21.07
CA HIS A 235 12.75 -30.66 22.32
C HIS A 235 11.84 -30.55 23.55
N ARG A 236 10.75 -29.76 23.47
CA ARG A 236 9.74 -29.68 24.55
C ARG A 236 8.97 -30.97 24.76
N LEU A 237 8.70 -31.73 23.71
CA LEU A 237 8.05 -33.04 23.82
C LEU A 237 9.00 -34.09 24.41
N GLU A 238 10.28 -34.05 24.05
CA GLU A 238 11.32 -34.95 24.56
C GLU A 238 11.70 -34.69 26.03
N THR A 239 11.49 -33.48 26.53
CA THR A 239 11.76 -33.09 27.93
C THR A 239 10.54 -33.16 28.85
N ALA A 240 9.35 -33.38 28.30
CA ALA A 240 8.08 -33.48 29.03
C ALA A 240 7.60 -34.93 29.27
N GLY A 241 8.35 -35.93 28.81
CA GLY A 241 8.15 -37.36 29.08
C GLY A 241 9.27 -37.93 29.92
#